data_AF-D9SQ48-F1
#
_entry.id   AF-D9SQ48-F1
#
_cell.length_a   1.000
_cell.length_b   1.000
_cell.length_c   1.000
_cell.angle_alpha   90.00
_cell.angle_beta   90.00
_cell.angle_gamma   90.00
#
_symmetry.space_group_name_H-M   'P 1'
#
loop_
_entity.id
_entity.type
_entity.pdbx_description
1 polymer ?
#
loop_
_entity_poly.entity_id
_entity_poly.type
_entity_poly.pdbx_seq_one_letter_code
_entity_poly.pdbx_strand_id
1 'polypeptide(L)'
;MTKYYLVRHGEPKWSLKDKYHLKESIVDHIPLTKNGVKEATRLAKDERIRNSQIIITSPYTRALHTAAILSRETGMELRVEMQLREWQPDTLFSMNDEDEENDSRNLGKKKIWLETKSLKGRILEVLDKYSEYSEVTVVTHEMIINTLVRSRDIDYCSITEFEI
;
A
#
# COMPACT_ATOMS: atom_id res chain seq x y z
N MET A 1 -11.84 -5.77 18.69
CA MET A 1 -10.48 -6.01 18.15
C MET A 1 -10.68 -6.36 16.70
N THR A 2 -10.10 -5.55 15.82
CA THR A 2 -10.27 -5.69 14.37
C THR A 2 -9.02 -6.32 13.79
N LYS A 3 -9.20 -7.32 12.93
CA LYS A 3 -8.13 -7.96 12.19
C LYS A 3 -8.01 -7.33 10.81
N TYR A 4 -6.82 -6.84 10.50
CA TYR A 4 -6.49 -6.26 9.21
C TYR A 4 -5.60 -7.22 8.42
N TYR A 5 -6.07 -7.62 7.24
CA TYR A 5 -5.31 -8.41 6.28
C TYR A 5 -4.62 -7.45 5.30
N LEU A 6 -3.37 -7.12 5.60
CA LEU A 6 -2.56 -6.26 4.76
C LEU A 6 -2.07 -7.06 3.55
N VAL A 7 -2.48 -6.64 2.36
CA VAL A 7 -2.21 -7.31 1.09
C VAL A 7 -1.30 -6.42 0.25
N ARG A 8 -0.13 -6.92 -0.13
CA ARG A 8 0.65 -6.26 -1.18
C ARG A 8 -0.07 -6.44 -2.52
N HIS A 9 -0.15 -5.38 -3.32
CA HIS A 9 -0.66 -5.47 -4.68
C HIS A 9 0.01 -6.60 -5.49
N GLY A 10 -0.66 -7.07 -6.55
CA GLY A 10 -0.11 -8.09 -7.45
C GLY A 10 1.07 -7.58 -8.27
N GLU A 11 1.74 -8.49 -8.99
CA GLU A 11 2.90 -8.13 -9.81
C GLU A 11 2.57 -6.98 -10.81
N PRO A 12 3.25 -5.82 -10.70
CA PRO A 12 3.01 -4.69 -11.58
C PRO A 12 3.82 -4.80 -12.88
N LYS A 13 3.32 -4.18 -13.94
CA LYS A 13 3.91 -4.28 -15.28
C LYS A 13 5.04 -3.28 -15.48
N TRP A 14 6.16 -3.50 -14.79
CA TRP A 14 7.34 -2.62 -14.79
C TRP A 14 7.88 -2.31 -16.20
N SER A 15 7.75 -3.24 -17.15
CA SER A 15 8.17 -3.03 -18.55
C SER A 15 7.50 -1.84 -19.24
N LEU A 16 6.38 -1.32 -18.72
CA LEU A 16 5.76 -0.10 -19.24
C LEU A 16 6.54 1.18 -18.89
N LYS A 17 7.32 1.16 -17.80
CA LYS A 17 8.16 2.29 -17.39
C LYS A 17 9.12 2.66 -18.50
N ASP A 18 9.91 1.69 -18.96
CA ASP A 18 10.92 1.91 -20.00
C ASP A 18 10.28 2.14 -21.37
N LYS A 19 9.22 1.37 -21.68
CA LYS A 19 8.52 1.46 -22.97
C LYS A 19 7.94 2.86 -23.23
N TYR A 20 7.44 3.52 -22.19
CA TYR A 20 6.77 4.83 -22.32
C TYR A 20 7.55 5.97 -21.67
N HIS A 21 8.78 5.74 -21.22
CA HIS A 21 9.62 6.73 -20.53
C HIS A 21 8.89 7.43 -19.37
N LEU A 22 8.20 6.65 -18.54
CA LEU A 22 7.37 7.18 -17.45
C LEU A 22 8.25 7.83 -16.37
N LYS A 23 7.84 9.03 -15.92
CA LYS A 23 8.41 9.66 -14.72
C LYS A 23 8.07 8.85 -13.47
N GLU A 24 8.92 8.89 -12.44
CA GLU A 24 8.71 8.17 -11.18
C GLU A 24 7.33 8.44 -10.55
N SER A 25 6.82 9.67 -10.64
CA SER A 25 5.48 10.02 -10.14
C SER A 25 4.34 9.27 -10.84
N ILE A 26 4.56 8.77 -12.06
CA ILE A 26 3.59 8.02 -12.86
C ILE A 26 3.83 6.51 -12.77
N VAL A 27 5.05 6.10 -12.40
CA VAL A 27 5.40 4.68 -12.22
C VAL A 27 4.50 4.02 -11.19
N ASP A 28 4.00 4.78 -10.21
CA ASP A 28 3.06 4.25 -9.24
C ASP A 28 1.68 3.85 -9.83
N HIS A 29 1.36 4.37 -11.00
CA HIS A 29 0.08 4.18 -11.67
C HIS A 29 0.10 3.11 -12.75
N ILE A 30 1.16 2.31 -12.85
CA ILE A 30 1.21 1.20 -13.80
C ILE A 30 0.23 0.08 -13.40
N PRO A 31 -0.39 -0.60 -14.38
CA PRO A 31 -1.28 -1.73 -14.14
C PRO A 31 -0.50 -3.00 -13.78
N LEU A 32 -1.23 -4.04 -13.38
CA LEU A 32 -0.70 -5.39 -13.16
C LEU A 32 -0.26 -6.08 -14.47
N THR A 33 0.64 -7.05 -14.34
CA THR A 33 0.93 -8.03 -15.40
C THR A 33 -0.22 -9.04 -15.51
N LYS A 34 -0.17 -9.90 -16.54
CA LYS A 34 -1.07 -11.07 -16.60
C LYS A 34 -0.87 -12.01 -15.41
N ASN A 35 0.34 -12.11 -14.87
CA ASN A 35 0.62 -12.92 -13.70
C ASN A 35 0.06 -12.24 -12.44
N GLY A 36 0.24 -10.93 -12.26
CA GLY A 36 -0.36 -10.16 -11.17
C GLY A 36 -1.88 -10.27 -11.10
N VAL A 37 -2.55 -10.32 -12.26
CA VAL A 37 -4.00 -10.58 -12.32
C VAL A 37 -4.35 -12.00 -11.83
N LYS A 38 -3.56 -13.01 -12.22
CA LYS A 38 -3.74 -14.40 -11.75
C LYS A 38 -3.49 -14.54 -10.26
N GLU A 39 -2.46 -13.86 -9.74
CA GLU A 39 -2.14 -13.79 -8.32
C GLU A 39 -3.33 -13.25 -7.52
N ALA A 40 -3.87 -12.09 -7.92
CA ALA A 40 -5.03 -11.48 -7.29
C ALA A 40 -6.28 -12.37 -7.37
N THR A 41 -6.52 -13.01 -8.53
CA THR A 41 -7.67 -13.92 -8.72
C THR A 41 -7.56 -15.15 -7.82
N ARG A 42 -6.34 -15.67 -7.61
CA ARG A 42 -6.09 -16.78 -6.67
C ARG A 42 -6.26 -16.33 -5.23
N LEU A 43 -5.72 -15.16 -4.89
CA LEU A 43 -5.83 -14.56 -3.56
C LEU A 43 -7.29 -14.36 -3.13
N ALA A 44 -8.18 -13.99 -4.05
CA ALA A 44 -9.62 -13.85 -3.76
C ALA A 44 -10.29 -15.13 -3.24
N LYS A 45 -9.66 -16.30 -3.40
CA LYS A 45 -10.15 -17.59 -2.89
C LYS A 45 -9.68 -17.91 -1.47
N ASP A 46 -8.71 -17.15 -0.94
CA ASP A 46 -8.22 -17.31 0.43
C ASP A 46 -9.36 -17.00 1.42
N GLU A 47 -9.54 -17.86 2.42
CA GLU A 47 -10.63 -17.73 3.39
C GLU A 47 -10.57 -16.41 4.16
N ARG A 48 -9.37 -15.90 4.46
CA ARG A 48 -9.19 -14.62 5.15
C ARG A 48 -9.74 -13.45 4.33
N ILE A 49 -9.54 -13.50 3.02
CA ILE A 49 -10.08 -12.50 2.11
C ILE A 49 -11.60 -12.67 2.00
N ARG A 50 -12.10 -13.89 1.86
CA ARG A 50 -13.55 -14.15 1.73
C ARG A 50 -14.36 -13.83 2.99
N ASN A 51 -13.75 -13.94 4.18
CA ASN A 51 -14.38 -13.65 5.47
C ASN A 51 -14.29 -12.17 5.88
N SER A 52 -13.44 -11.39 5.20
CA SER A 52 -13.41 -9.94 5.37
C SER A 52 -14.78 -9.31 5.08
N GLN A 53 -15.07 -8.20 5.73
CA GLN A 53 -16.34 -7.48 5.57
C GLN A 53 -16.25 -6.34 4.55
N ILE A 54 -15.04 -5.83 4.32
CA ILE A 54 -14.76 -4.72 3.41
C ILE A 54 -13.33 -4.79 2.86
N ILE A 55 -13.15 -4.27 1.66
CA ILE A 55 -11.83 -4.02 1.07
C ILE A 55 -11.56 -2.51 1.08
N ILE A 56 -10.43 -2.12 1.66
CA ILE A 56 -9.89 -0.77 1.52
C ILE A 56 -8.59 -0.82 0.72
N THR A 57 -8.33 0.20 -0.10
CA THR A 57 -7.16 0.22 -0.97
C THR A 57 -6.48 1.57 -1.04
N SER A 58 -5.18 1.52 -1.30
CA SER A 58 -4.41 2.65 -1.82
C SER A 58 -5.01 3.20 -3.13
N PRO A 59 -4.90 4.52 -3.41
CA PRO A 59 -5.36 5.13 -4.66
C PRO A 59 -4.49 4.79 -5.88
N TYR A 60 -3.37 4.10 -5.71
CA TYR A 60 -2.45 3.78 -6.81
C TYR A 60 -2.97 2.62 -7.65
N THR A 61 -2.84 2.75 -8.98
CA THR A 61 -3.50 1.87 -9.96
C THR A 61 -3.23 0.40 -9.73
N ARG A 62 -2.00 -0.01 -9.40
CA ARG A 62 -1.68 -1.42 -9.13
C ARG A 62 -2.42 -2.00 -7.93
N ALA A 63 -2.53 -1.23 -6.84
CA ALA A 63 -3.29 -1.61 -5.66
C ALA A 63 -4.79 -1.63 -5.96
N LEU A 64 -5.30 -0.57 -6.61
CA LEU A 64 -6.70 -0.50 -7.06
C LEU A 64 -7.08 -1.65 -8.00
N HIS A 65 -6.21 -2.03 -8.94
CA HIS A 65 -6.45 -3.13 -9.86
C HIS A 65 -6.51 -4.47 -9.11
N THR A 66 -5.61 -4.72 -8.15
CA THR A 66 -5.71 -5.88 -7.27
C THR A 66 -7.02 -5.87 -6.48
N ALA A 67 -7.33 -4.75 -5.82
CA ALA A 67 -8.52 -4.61 -4.99
C ALA A 67 -9.83 -4.75 -5.79
N ALA A 68 -9.87 -4.25 -7.03
CA ALA A 68 -11.01 -4.40 -7.93
C ALA A 68 -11.22 -5.87 -8.34
N ILE A 69 -10.13 -6.63 -8.54
CA ILE A 69 -10.24 -8.07 -8.77
C ILE A 69 -10.81 -8.76 -7.51
N LEU A 70 -10.26 -8.48 -6.32
CA LEU A 70 -10.76 -9.08 -5.08
C LEU A 70 -12.24 -8.75 -4.87
N SER A 71 -12.64 -7.49 -4.99
CA SER A 71 -14.02 -7.01 -4.85
C SER A 71 -14.97 -7.70 -5.84
N ARG A 72 -14.56 -7.85 -7.11
CA ARG A 72 -15.37 -8.57 -8.11
C ARG A 72 -15.59 -10.04 -7.75
N GLU A 73 -14.54 -10.71 -7.29
CA GLU A 73 -14.60 -12.15 -6.99
C GLU A 73 -15.35 -12.46 -5.68
N THR A 74 -15.31 -11.56 -4.69
CA THR A 74 -15.95 -11.74 -3.39
C THR A 74 -17.30 -11.05 -3.26
N GLY A 75 -17.60 -10.07 -4.12
CA GLY A 75 -18.76 -9.19 -4.00
C GLY A 75 -18.65 -8.13 -2.90
N MET A 76 -17.48 -8.00 -2.25
CA MET A 76 -17.28 -7.04 -1.17
C MET A 76 -17.25 -5.59 -1.66
N GLU A 77 -17.72 -4.68 -0.82
CA GLU A 77 -17.54 -3.24 -1.01
C GLU A 77 -16.05 -2.87 -1.06
N LEU A 78 -15.70 -1.96 -1.98
CA LEU A 78 -14.35 -1.43 -2.15
C LEU A 78 -14.34 0.07 -1.85
N ARG A 79 -13.47 0.50 -0.92
CA ARG A 79 -13.22 1.93 -0.63
C ARG A 79 -11.77 2.31 -0.86
N VAL A 80 -11.54 3.55 -1.27
CA VAL A 80 -10.21 4.09 -1.58
C VAL A 80 -9.75 5.06 -0.50
N GLU A 81 -8.55 4.86 0.04
CA GLU A 81 -7.97 5.66 1.12
C GLU A 81 -6.65 6.30 0.68
N MET A 82 -6.64 7.63 0.55
CA MET A 82 -5.46 8.40 0.12
C MET A 82 -4.22 8.17 1.00
N GLN A 83 -4.45 7.87 2.28
CA GLN A 83 -3.41 7.64 3.27
C GLN A 83 -2.93 6.18 3.29
N LEU A 84 -3.26 5.37 2.28
CA LEU A 84 -2.64 4.07 1.99
C LEU A 84 -1.73 4.12 0.74
N ARG A 85 -1.46 5.30 0.16
CA ARG A 85 -0.47 5.45 -0.93
C ARG A 85 0.92 4.98 -0.49
N GLU A 86 1.72 4.48 -1.42
CA GLU A 86 3.10 4.07 -1.13
C GLU A 86 3.93 5.26 -0.61
N TRP A 87 4.95 4.98 0.18
CA TRP A 87 5.92 6.01 0.57
C TRP A 87 6.64 6.54 -0.68
N GLN A 88 6.67 7.86 -0.81
CA GLN A 88 7.42 8.57 -1.85
C GLN A 88 8.47 9.44 -1.15
N PRO A 89 9.76 9.30 -1.51
CA PRO A 89 10.75 10.29 -1.13
C PRO A 89 10.43 11.61 -1.86
N ASP A 90 10.15 12.67 -1.10
CA ASP A 90 10.05 14.07 -1.55
C ASP A 90 9.01 14.42 -2.64
N THR A 91 7.74 14.62 -2.28
CA THR A 91 6.82 15.41 -3.15
C THR A 91 5.71 16.20 -2.47
N LEU A 92 5.45 16.06 -1.15
CA LEU A 92 4.35 16.81 -0.51
C LEU A 92 4.77 18.01 0.34
N PHE A 93 6.06 18.22 0.56
CA PHE A 93 6.58 19.38 1.31
C PHE A 93 7.83 19.97 0.65
N SER A 94 7.79 20.30 -0.64
CA SER A 94 8.65 21.37 -1.14
C SER A 94 8.03 22.71 -0.71
N MET A 95 8.12 23.02 0.58
CA MET A 95 7.93 24.39 1.06
C MET A 95 9.30 24.88 1.52
N ASN A 96 9.93 25.63 0.61
CA ASN A 96 11.10 26.47 0.77
C ASN A 96 12.42 25.75 1.13
N ASP A 97 13.15 25.38 0.08
CA ASP A 97 14.60 25.19 0.14
C ASP A 97 15.29 26.56 0.26
N GLU A 98 15.27 27.13 1.46
CA GLU A 98 16.35 28.01 1.92
C GLU A 98 16.80 27.43 3.26
N ASP A 99 18.09 27.16 3.37
CA ASP A 99 18.80 26.62 4.54
C ASP A 99 18.91 25.08 4.62
N GLU A 100 20.09 24.56 4.25
CA GLU A 100 21.08 24.02 5.20
C GLU A 100 22.05 23.04 4.50
N GLU A 101 23.14 23.59 3.97
CA GLU A 101 24.40 22.87 3.85
C GLU A 101 24.96 22.58 5.25
N ASN A 102 24.72 21.38 5.80
CA ASN A 102 25.70 20.53 6.50
C ASN A 102 25.03 19.40 7.30
N ASP A 103 25.60 18.19 7.23
CA ASP A 103 25.21 16.93 7.89
C ASP A 103 24.11 16.07 7.22
N SER A 104 24.28 15.83 5.91
CA SER A 104 23.37 15.04 5.08
C SER A 104 23.11 13.59 5.55
N ARG A 105 23.99 12.98 6.34
CA ARG A 105 23.85 11.57 6.78
C ARG A 105 22.99 11.41 8.03
N ASN A 106 23.07 12.33 9.00
CA ASN A 106 22.20 12.30 10.17
C ASN A 106 20.83 12.92 9.88
N LEU A 107 20.78 13.97 9.05
CA LEU A 107 19.53 14.55 8.56
C LEU A 107 18.71 13.51 7.79
N GLY A 108 19.34 12.73 6.90
CA GLY A 108 18.66 11.64 6.19
C GLY A 108 18.03 10.61 7.15
N LYS A 109 18.78 10.12 8.14
CA LYS A 109 18.26 9.17 9.13
C LYS A 109 17.16 9.76 10.01
N LYS A 110 17.30 11.02 10.44
CA LYS A 110 16.33 11.73 11.28
C LYS A 110 15.04 12.03 10.50
N LYS A 111 15.16 12.45 9.24
CA LYS A 111 14.05 12.70 8.30
C LYS A 111 13.29 11.39 8.02
N ILE A 112 13.99 10.31 7.69
CA ILE A 112 13.41 8.96 7.54
C ILE A 112 12.67 8.54 8.82
N TRP A 113 13.24 8.77 10.01
CA TRP A 113 12.59 8.41 11.28
C TRP A 113 11.33 9.23 11.57
N LEU A 114 11.35 10.54 11.33
CA LEU A 114 10.23 11.44 11.53
C LEU A 114 9.10 11.14 10.52
N GLU A 115 9.46 10.86 9.27
CA GLU A 115 8.56 10.40 8.23
C GLU A 115 7.99 9.02 8.53
N THR A 116 8.78 8.10 9.09
CA THR A 116 8.26 6.77 9.49
C THR A 116 7.21 6.91 10.61
N LYS A 117 7.39 7.88 11.53
CA LYS A 117 6.35 8.22 12.52
C LYS A 117 5.10 8.82 11.86
N SER A 118 5.27 9.72 10.89
CA SER A 118 4.15 10.29 10.12
C SER A 118 3.44 9.24 9.25
N LEU A 119 4.21 8.34 8.63
CA LEU A 119 3.76 7.23 7.80
C LEU A 119 2.95 6.25 8.64
N LYS A 120 3.50 5.81 9.77
CA LYS A 120 2.78 4.95 10.71
C LYS A 120 1.50 5.63 11.20
N GLY A 121 1.57 6.92 11.57
CA GLY A 121 0.42 7.70 12.01
C GLY A 121 -0.72 7.70 10.99
N ARG A 122 -0.45 8.08 9.73
CA ARG A 122 -1.49 8.12 8.69
C ARG A 122 -2.08 6.74 8.38
N ILE A 123 -1.30 5.67 8.52
CA ILE A 123 -1.80 4.30 8.31
C ILE A 123 -2.74 3.93 9.45
N LEU A 124 -2.33 4.14 10.70
CA LEU A 124 -3.15 3.85 11.88
C LEU A 124 -4.45 4.67 11.88
N GLU A 125 -4.41 5.94 11.50
CA GLU A 125 -5.60 6.79 11.34
C GLU A 125 -6.59 6.22 10.31
N VAL A 126 -6.10 5.62 9.22
CA VAL A 126 -6.99 4.94 8.27
C VAL A 126 -7.57 3.69 8.90
N LEU A 127 -6.75 2.83 9.51
CA LEU A 127 -7.22 1.57 10.10
C LEU A 127 -8.29 1.84 11.16
N ASP A 128 -8.10 2.85 12.02
CA ASP A 128 -9.04 3.24 13.07
C ASP A 128 -10.45 3.57 12.54
N LYS A 129 -10.56 4.19 11.35
CA LYS A 129 -11.87 4.47 10.70
C LYS A 129 -12.67 3.20 10.41
N TYR A 130 -12.01 2.05 10.30
CA TYR A 130 -12.60 0.75 9.97
C TYR A 130 -12.61 -0.20 11.18
N SER A 131 -12.42 0.32 12.40
CA SER A 131 -12.44 -0.47 13.64
C SER A 131 -13.83 -1.04 14.00
N GLU A 132 -14.90 -0.59 13.34
CA GLU A 132 -16.24 -1.17 13.47
C GLU A 132 -16.36 -2.57 12.83
N TYR A 133 -15.50 -2.91 11.87
CA TYR A 133 -15.46 -4.22 11.25
C TYR A 133 -14.59 -5.18 12.08
N SER A 134 -14.93 -6.46 12.07
CA SER A 134 -14.13 -7.53 12.69
C SER A 134 -12.94 -7.92 11.82
N GLU A 135 -13.14 -7.98 10.49
CA GLU A 135 -12.11 -8.37 9.51
C GLU A 135 -12.12 -7.42 8.30
N VAL A 136 -10.96 -6.83 7.99
CA VAL A 136 -10.78 -5.83 6.92
C VAL A 136 -9.63 -6.24 6.01
N THR A 137 -9.88 -6.30 4.71
CA THR A 137 -8.80 -6.47 3.71
C THR A 137 -8.23 -5.10 3.32
N VAL A 138 -6.91 -4.93 3.42
CA VAL A 138 -6.20 -3.68 3.15
C VAL A 138 -5.21 -3.87 2.00
N VAL A 139 -5.57 -3.47 0.78
CA VAL A 139 -4.69 -3.61 -0.41
C VAL A 139 -3.76 -2.41 -0.53
N THR A 140 -2.46 -2.65 -0.39
CA THR A 140 -1.45 -1.59 -0.30
C THR A 140 -0.09 -2.06 -0.83
N HIS A 141 1.00 -1.48 -0.32
CA HIS A 141 2.34 -1.58 -0.84
C HIS A 141 3.34 -2.06 0.22
N GLU A 142 4.56 -2.35 -0.23
CA GLU A 142 5.59 -2.96 0.59
C GLU A 142 5.98 -2.09 1.79
N MET A 143 6.27 -0.79 1.58
CA MET A 143 6.73 0.06 2.68
C MET A 143 5.63 0.33 3.70
N ILE A 144 4.36 0.35 3.26
CA ILE A 144 3.21 0.48 4.14
C ILE A 144 3.11 -0.70 5.10
N ILE A 145 3.20 -1.92 4.56
CA ILE A 145 3.16 -3.14 5.37
C ILE A 145 4.38 -3.20 6.30
N ASN A 146 5.57 -2.91 5.78
CA ASN A 146 6.81 -2.93 6.55
C ASN A 146 6.84 -1.94 7.71
N THR A 147 6.17 -0.80 7.57
CA THR A 147 6.05 0.21 8.64
C THR A 147 5.29 -0.33 9.86
N LEU A 148 4.34 -1.24 9.65
CA LEU A 148 3.54 -1.82 10.73
C LEU A 148 4.18 -3.08 11.34
N VAL A 149 4.63 -4.02 10.50
CA VAL A 149 5.01 -5.37 10.96
C VAL A 149 6.50 -5.70 10.87
N ARG A 150 7.32 -4.90 10.17
CA ARG A 150 8.75 -5.17 9.92
C ARG A 150 9.02 -6.61 9.43
N SER A 151 8.38 -7.00 8.33
CA SER A 151 8.57 -8.33 7.72
C SER A 151 9.70 -8.30 6.68
N ARG A 152 10.31 -9.45 6.40
CA ARG A 152 11.24 -9.58 5.26
C ARG A 152 10.59 -10.18 4.02
N ASP A 153 9.43 -10.82 4.19
CA ASP A 153 8.75 -11.57 3.15
C ASP A 153 7.39 -10.90 2.90
N ILE A 154 7.38 -9.93 1.98
CA ILE A 154 6.17 -9.22 1.53
C ILE A 154 6.10 -9.36 0.01
N ASP A 155 5.82 -10.57 -0.46
CA ASP A 155 5.69 -10.85 -1.88
C ASP A 155 4.40 -10.26 -2.47
N TYR A 156 4.31 -10.22 -3.81
CA TYR A 156 3.07 -9.79 -4.47
C TYR A 156 1.90 -10.68 -4.07
N CYS A 157 0.76 -10.06 -3.77
CA CYS A 157 -0.43 -10.74 -3.26
C CYS A 157 -0.21 -11.58 -1.98
N SER A 158 0.86 -11.33 -1.20
CA SER A 158 1.01 -11.92 0.13
C SER A 158 0.06 -11.25 1.12
N ILE A 159 -0.46 -12.03 2.07
CA ILE A 159 -1.25 -11.53 3.20
C ILE A 159 -0.34 -11.41 4.43
N THR A 160 -0.42 -10.28 5.11
CA THR A 160 0.18 -10.05 6.43
C THR A 160 -0.92 -9.65 7.41
N GLU A 161 -1.02 -10.35 8.53
CA GLU A 161 -2.01 -10.06 9.56
C GLU A 161 -1.52 -8.95 10.51
N PHE A 162 -2.42 -8.05 10.87
CA PHE A 162 -2.17 -6.96 11.80
C PHE A 162 -3.42 -6.67 12.63
N GLU A 163 -3.25 -6.40 13.92
CA GLU A 163 -4.34 -6.14 14.86
C GLU A 163 -4.03 -4.86 15.65
N ILE A 164 -5.09 -4.08 15.93
CA ILE A 164 -5.09 -2.91 16.81
C ILE A 164 -6.25 -3.06 17.80
#